data_AF-A0A0B1PCZ8-F1
#
_entry.id   AF-A0A0B1PCZ8-F1
#
_cell.length_a   1.000
_cell.length_b   1.000
_cell.length_c   1.000
_cell.angle_alpha   90.00
_cell.angle_beta   90.00
_cell.angle_gamma   90.00
#
_symmetry.space_group_name_H-M   'P 1'
#
loop_
_entity.id
_entity.type
_entity.pdbx_description
1 polymer ?
#
loop_
_entity_poly.entity_id
_entity_poly.type
_entity_poly.pdbx_seq_one_letter_code
_entity_poly.pdbx_strand_id
1 'polypeptide(L)'
;MTRLENHTFRYAIINDNFTIESQNYNDHYAFLTSGRYNSDRFYEIIIDTGASKHSTAGFQQFQAYQRIKPSLINKTKAGTVTVQFGIGKSTSIGSTLVDTPIGTIEFHILPVDTPFLLSLSDMDKLGIYYDNTKNLLVSPNSKFPVSRRFGHAFLIWGIFLESLISSSFYSNPCFLNETELRRLHRRFGHPSAERLYNLLSKSGHNDVPREYINQINKFCDHCQKHRGPPQRFKFKLQDDSAQFNHSIIVDVMYIDNHPVLHVVDEATNFQAARWLQNISSKHTWDAIRACWIDVYIGPPDYIVTDAGSNFTGKEFHQCATSMAVCVKNIPVEAHWSIGLVERYHALLRRSYEIIYQELKGESLSRDNILQMAVKSINDTAGPNGLIPTLLVFGAFPRMTQLDPPALSII
;
A
#
# COMPACT_ATOMS: atom_id res chain seq x y z
N MET A 1 -14.16 -18.21 26.47
CA MET A 1 -14.18 -16.94 27.24
C MET A 1 -13.04 -16.08 26.71
N THR A 2 -13.29 -15.34 25.64
CA THR A 2 -12.29 -14.62 24.85
C THR A 2 -12.80 -13.20 24.67
N ARG A 3 -12.18 -12.27 25.41
CA ARG A 3 -12.38 -10.82 25.33
C ARG A 3 -11.78 -10.32 24.02
N LEU A 4 -12.60 -9.73 23.16
CA LEU A 4 -12.15 -8.83 22.09
C LEU A 4 -12.42 -7.40 22.56
N GLU A 5 -11.41 -6.78 23.18
CA GLU A 5 -11.41 -5.34 23.43
C GLU A 5 -10.94 -4.60 22.16
N ASN A 6 -11.71 -3.57 21.85
CA ASN A 6 -11.71 -2.80 20.61
C ASN A 6 -10.57 -1.78 20.62
N HIS A 7 -9.44 -2.08 19.95
CA HIS A 7 -8.24 -1.22 19.94
C HIS A 7 -8.20 -0.16 18.82
N THR A 8 -9.25 0.01 18.03
CA THR A 8 -9.28 0.95 16.90
C THR A 8 -9.45 2.41 17.30
N PHE A 9 -9.88 2.72 18.54
CA PHE A 9 -10.11 4.10 18.98
C PHE A 9 -8.90 4.79 19.64
N ARG A 10 -7.85 4.04 20.02
CA ARG A 10 -6.64 4.60 20.66
C ARG A 10 -5.54 5.05 19.69
N TYR A 11 -5.58 4.63 18.43
CA TYR A 11 -4.55 4.97 17.45
C TYR A 11 -4.78 6.30 16.72
N ALA A 12 -5.94 6.94 16.90
CA ALA A 12 -6.30 8.15 16.17
C ALA A 12 -6.05 9.47 16.93
N ILE A 13 -5.66 9.42 18.22
CA ILE A 13 -5.61 10.64 19.08
C ILE A 13 -4.21 10.96 19.62
N ILE A 14 -3.21 10.08 19.52
CA ILE A 14 -1.85 10.37 20.02
C ILE A 14 -0.90 10.48 18.84
N ASN A 15 -0.96 11.63 18.18
CA ASN A 15 0.12 12.13 17.34
C ASN A 15 1.16 12.74 18.29
N ASP A 16 2.29 12.05 18.47
CA ASP A 16 3.64 12.55 18.78
C ASP A 16 4.45 11.49 19.54
N ASN A 17 5.27 10.77 18.79
CA ASN A 17 6.71 10.58 19.03
C ASN A 17 7.21 9.47 18.09
N PHE A 18 7.87 9.88 17.00
CA PHE A 18 8.72 9.00 16.22
C PHE A 18 9.90 8.55 17.10
N THR A 19 9.74 7.43 17.79
CA THR A 19 10.87 6.68 18.33
C THR A 19 11.59 6.04 17.15
N ILE A 20 12.80 6.50 16.87
CA ILE A 20 13.75 5.86 15.96
C ILE A 20 13.98 4.45 16.50
N GLU A 21 13.45 3.43 15.81
CA GLU A 21 13.87 2.05 16.02
C GLU A 21 15.36 1.96 15.66
N SER A 22 16.18 1.78 16.69
CA SER A 22 17.58 1.40 16.55
C SER A 22 17.64 0.07 15.80
N GLN A 23 18.07 0.11 14.54
CA GLN A 23 18.54 -1.09 13.86
C GLN A 23 19.70 -1.66 14.66
N ASN A 24 19.52 -2.87 15.20
CA ASN A 24 20.55 -3.67 15.84
C ASN A 24 21.65 -4.01 14.83
N TYR A 25 22.63 -3.12 14.68
CA TYR A 25 23.95 -3.47 14.16
C TYR A 25 24.71 -4.15 15.27
N ASN A 26 24.66 -5.48 15.30
CA ASN A 26 25.43 -6.30 16.22
C ASN A 26 26.88 -6.43 15.72
N ASP A 27 27.62 -5.32 15.67
CA ASP A 27 29.07 -5.29 15.45
C ASP A 27 29.73 -4.72 16.72
N HIS A 28 30.22 -5.60 17.58
CA HIS A 28 30.84 -5.24 18.87
C HIS A 28 32.25 -4.62 18.73
N TYR A 29 32.70 -4.29 17.51
CA TYR A 29 34.00 -3.67 17.26
C TYR A 29 33.89 -2.46 16.33
N ALA A 30 34.21 -1.27 16.84
CA ALA A 30 34.28 -0.01 16.09
C ALA A 30 35.62 0.18 15.32
N PHE A 31 36.37 -0.91 15.09
CA PHE A 31 37.68 -0.85 14.43
C PHE A 31 37.58 -1.16 12.94
N LEU A 32 38.43 -0.48 12.14
CA LEU A 32 38.63 -0.73 10.72
C LEU A 32 38.93 -2.23 10.52
N THR A 33 37.96 -3.00 10.05
CA THR A 33 38.13 -4.44 9.78
C THR A 33 39.26 -4.62 8.76
N SER A 34 40.24 -5.46 9.10
CA SER A 34 41.37 -5.79 8.22
C SER A 34 40.88 -6.21 6.83
N GLY A 35 41.52 -5.71 5.78
CA GLY A 35 41.19 -6.03 4.38
C GLY A 35 40.14 -5.15 3.69
N ARG A 36 39.47 -4.21 4.39
CA ARG A 36 38.48 -3.32 3.77
C ARG A 36 39.10 -2.30 2.79
N TYR A 37 40.23 -1.71 3.15
CA TYR A 37 40.88 -0.62 2.42
C TYR A 37 42.06 -1.14 1.60
N ASN A 38 41.73 -1.85 0.53
CA ASN A 38 42.70 -2.52 -0.33
C ASN A 38 43.15 -1.65 -1.51
N SER A 39 43.96 -2.19 -2.42
CA SER A 39 44.43 -1.43 -3.60
C SER A 39 43.42 -1.35 -4.75
N ASP A 40 42.29 -2.07 -4.69
CA ASP A 40 41.41 -2.26 -5.85
C ASP A 40 40.60 -1.00 -6.17
N ARG A 41 40.12 -0.32 -5.12
CA ARG A 41 39.29 0.88 -5.23
C ARG A 41 39.71 1.91 -4.20
N PHE A 42 39.72 3.18 -4.60
CA PHE A 42 39.93 4.30 -3.68
C PHE A 42 38.63 4.66 -2.95
N TYR A 43 38.69 4.77 -1.63
CA TYR A 43 37.52 4.97 -0.77
C TYR A 43 37.32 6.42 -0.31
N GLU A 44 38.06 7.38 -0.87
CA GLU A 44 38.04 8.80 -0.47
C GLU A 44 38.72 9.07 0.88
N ILE A 45 38.58 10.31 1.35
CA ILE A 45 39.24 10.83 2.54
C ILE A 45 38.24 10.83 3.67
N ILE A 46 38.54 10.11 4.76
CA ILE A 46 37.77 10.17 6.00
C ILE A 46 38.18 11.40 6.78
N ILE A 47 37.19 12.13 7.28
CA ILE A 47 37.36 13.18 8.28
C ILE A 47 37.57 12.49 9.63
N ASP A 48 38.82 12.46 10.09
CA ASP A 48 39.20 11.75 11.30
C ASP A 48 39.64 12.74 12.38
N THR A 49 38.70 13.13 13.22
CA THR A 49 39.00 13.99 14.38
C THR A 49 39.87 13.28 15.44
N GLY A 50 40.07 11.96 15.34
CA GLY A 50 41.01 11.21 16.18
C GLY A 50 42.47 11.34 15.71
N ALA A 51 42.70 11.62 14.43
CA ALA A 51 44.02 11.93 13.90
C ALA A 51 44.38 13.38 14.26
N SER A 52 45.18 13.56 15.31
CA SER A 52 45.40 14.91 15.87
C SER A 52 46.44 15.75 15.11
N LYS A 53 47.52 15.16 14.58
CA LYS A 53 48.70 15.93 14.13
C LYS A 53 49.03 15.88 12.63
N HIS A 54 48.79 14.74 11.99
CA HIS A 54 49.22 14.52 10.61
C HIS A 54 48.17 13.73 9.84
N SER A 55 47.82 14.21 8.65
CA SER A 55 47.07 13.45 7.68
C SER A 55 47.85 12.24 7.21
N THR A 56 47.22 11.06 7.22
CA THR A 56 47.88 9.79 6.90
C THR A 56 47.06 8.96 5.92
N ALA A 57 47.71 8.06 5.21
CA ALA A 57 47.05 7.16 4.28
C ALA A 57 47.73 5.80 4.24
N GLY A 58 46.94 4.73 4.12
CA GLY A 58 47.48 3.40 3.87
C GLY A 58 48.08 3.26 2.47
N PHE A 59 49.17 2.49 2.36
CA PHE A 59 49.88 2.28 1.10
C PHE A 59 48.98 1.68 0.01
N GLN A 60 48.12 0.73 0.36
CA GLN A 60 47.18 0.14 -0.60
C GLN A 60 46.20 1.18 -1.16
N GLN A 61 45.66 2.04 -0.31
CA GLN A 61 44.77 3.12 -0.74
C GLN A 61 45.49 4.20 -1.55
N PHE A 62 46.77 4.47 -1.24
CA PHE A 62 47.59 5.33 -2.08
C PHE A 62 47.80 4.72 -3.48
N GLN A 63 48.05 3.41 -3.58
CA GLN A 63 48.13 2.73 -4.88
C GLN A 63 46.82 2.83 -5.66
N ALA A 64 45.68 2.70 -4.98
CA ALA A 64 44.37 2.92 -5.60
C ALA A 64 44.23 4.36 -6.11
N TYR A 65 44.61 5.35 -5.30
CA TYR A 65 44.60 6.77 -5.68
C TYR A 65 45.51 7.08 -6.88
N GLN A 66 46.72 6.50 -6.92
CA GLN A 66 47.70 6.74 -7.97
C GLN A 66 47.22 6.29 -9.35
N ARG A 67 46.34 5.27 -9.41
CA ARG A 67 45.70 4.84 -10.67
C ARG A 67 44.74 5.88 -11.23
N ILE A 68 44.23 6.77 -10.38
CA ILE A 68 43.24 7.78 -10.72
C ILE A 68 43.93 9.09 -11.06
N LYS A 69 44.80 9.57 -10.16
CA LYS A 69 45.61 10.77 -10.38
C LYS A 69 47.07 10.37 -10.20
N PRO A 70 47.89 10.40 -11.27
CA PRO A 70 49.32 10.10 -11.16
C PRO A 70 49.97 11.00 -10.11
N SER A 71 50.44 10.39 -9.02
CA SER A 71 51.11 11.06 -7.91
C SER A 71 52.35 10.28 -7.50
N LEU A 72 53.43 10.99 -7.18
CA LEU A 72 54.70 10.38 -6.75
C LEU A 72 54.84 10.47 -5.24
N ILE A 73 55.33 9.38 -4.62
CA ILE A 73 55.72 9.40 -3.21
C ILE A 73 57.04 10.17 -3.10
N ASN A 74 57.04 11.24 -2.31
CA ASN A 74 58.26 11.88 -1.88
C ASN A 74 58.94 11.04 -0.79
N LYS A 75 59.96 10.27 -1.18
CA LYS A 75 60.74 9.39 -0.30
C LYS A 75 61.68 10.15 0.65
N THR A 76 61.97 11.44 0.43
CA THR A 76 62.81 12.21 1.36
C THR A 76 62.11 12.45 2.70
N LYS A 77 60.79 12.28 2.74
CA LYS A 77 59.95 12.33 3.95
C LYS A 77 59.62 10.92 4.50
N ALA A 78 60.38 9.89 4.11
CA ALA A 78 60.29 8.60 4.76
C ALA A 78 60.80 8.70 6.20
N GLY A 79 60.16 8.03 7.15
CA GLY A 79 60.54 8.04 8.56
C GLY A 79 60.05 9.26 9.36
N THR A 80 59.47 10.28 8.74
CA THR A 80 59.16 11.54 9.41
C THR A 80 57.96 11.47 10.35
N VAL A 81 57.01 10.58 10.08
CA VAL A 81 55.79 10.42 10.88
C VAL A 81 55.64 8.97 11.32
N THR A 82 55.53 8.77 12.62
CA THR A 82 55.20 7.48 13.24
C THR A 82 53.83 7.59 13.90
N VAL A 83 52.88 6.80 13.44
CA VAL A 83 51.52 6.77 13.98
C VAL A 83 51.31 5.49 14.78
N GLN A 84 50.63 5.62 15.90
CA GLN A 84 50.21 4.49 16.73
C GLN A 84 48.72 4.21 16.49
N PHE A 85 48.40 3.01 16.02
CA PHE A 85 47.04 2.50 15.88
C PHE A 85 46.83 1.39 16.91
N GLY A 86 46.10 1.66 17.98
CA GLY A 86 45.93 0.74 19.11
C GLY A 86 47.28 0.34 19.73
N ILE A 87 47.57 -0.96 19.78
CA ILE A 87 48.84 -1.51 20.29
C ILE A 87 49.99 -1.49 19.27
N GLY A 88 49.72 -1.20 17.99
CA GLY A 88 50.72 -1.22 16.92
C GLY A 88 51.25 0.17 16.56
N LYS A 89 52.54 0.26 16.17
CA LYS A 89 53.16 1.48 15.62
C LYS A 89 53.56 1.25 14.17
N SER A 90 53.36 2.25 13.32
CA SER A 90 53.75 2.22 11.91
C SER A 90 54.38 3.54 11.50
N THR A 91 55.42 3.46 10.67
CA THR A 91 56.23 4.60 10.26
C THR A 91 56.03 4.89 8.78
N SER A 92 56.01 6.17 8.41
CA SER A 92 55.76 6.59 7.04
C SER A 92 56.87 6.17 6.08
N ILE A 93 56.49 5.63 4.92
CA ILE A 93 57.41 5.31 3.82
C ILE A 93 57.69 6.52 2.92
N GLY A 94 56.97 7.61 3.13
CA GLY A 94 57.08 8.87 2.40
C GLY A 94 55.80 9.68 2.56
N SER A 95 55.64 10.70 1.73
CA SER A 95 54.42 11.53 1.70
C SER A 95 54.01 11.84 0.26
N THR A 96 52.76 12.21 0.08
CA THR A 96 52.23 12.71 -1.19
C THR A 96 51.38 13.93 -0.93
N LEU A 97 51.42 14.89 -1.86
CA LEU A 97 50.45 15.99 -1.89
C LEU A 97 49.21 15.54 -2.66
N VAL A 98 48.05 15.81 -2.09
CA VAL A 98 46.75 15.51 -2.70
C VAL A 98 45.98 16.82 -2.82
N ASP A 99 45.66 17.21 -4.05
CA ASP A 99 44.78 18.34 -4.31
C ASP A 99 43.35 17.92 -4.07
N THR A 100 42.75 18.44 -3.00
CA THR A 100 41.35 18.19 -2.64
C THR A 100 40.51 19.46 -2.85
N PRO A 101 39.18 19.36 -2.89
CA PRO A 101 38.31 20.54 -2.94
C PRO A 101 38.52 21.53 -1.79
N ILE A 102 39.00 21.05 -0.64
CA ILE A 102 39.25 21.87 0.56
C ILE A 102 40.68 22.45 0.61
N GLY A 103 41.53 22.12 -0.37
CA GLY A 103 42.93 22.55 -0.44
C GLY A 103 43.90 21.40 -0.73
N THR A 104 45.17 21.74 -0.95
CA THR A 104 46.23 20.73 -1.11
C THR A 104 46.70 20.26 0.26
N ILE A 105 46.63 18.94 0.49
CA ILE A 105 46.92 18.32 1.80
C ILE A 105 48.08 17.33 1.63
N GLU A 106 49.02 17.36 2.55
CA GLU A 106 50.11 16.39 2.62
C GLU A 106 49.65 15.14 3.41
N PHE A 107 49.63 14.00 2.74
CA PHE A 107 49.35 12.70 3.36
C PHE A 107 50.64 11.90 3.53
N HIS A 108 50.93 11.50 4.76
CA HIS A 108 52.01 10.58 5.07
C HIS A 108 51.57 9.14 4.82
N ILE A 109 52.28 8.44 3.92
CA ILE A 109 51.91 7.09 3.48
C ILE A 109 52.49 6.06 4.45
N LEU A 110 51.63 5.20 5.00
CA LEU A 110 51.97 4.18 5.98
C LEU A 110 51.77 2.76 5.38
N PRO A 111 52.60 1.77 5.74
CA PRO A 111 52.44 0.38 5.30
C PRO A 111 51.35 -0.35 6.11
N VAL A 112 50.13 0.22 6.16
CA VAL A 112 48.96 -0.35 6.87
C VAL A 112 47.70 -0.22 6.00
N ASP A 113 46.70 -1.06 6.25
CA ASP A 113 45.44 -1.10 5.50
C ASP A 113 44.42 -0.08 6.03
N THR A 114 44.79 1.20 5.95
CA THR A 114 43.95 2.33 6.39
C THR A 114 43.55 3.21 5.20
N PRO A 115 42.40 3.88 5.25
CA PRO A 115 42.01 4.88 4.26
C PRO A 115 42.86 6.14 4.39
N PHE A 116 42.58 7.13 3.54
CA PHE A 116 43.09 8.48 3.77
C PHE A 116 42.36 9.07 4.97
N LEU A 117 43.11 9.49 5.98
CA LEU A 117 42.61 10.09 7.21
C LEU A 117 43.03 11.56 7.25
N LEU A 118 42.04 12.45 7.23
CA LEU A 118 42.22 13.89 7.38
C LEU A 118 42.37 14.24 8.86
N SER A 119 43.49 14.87 9.22
CA SER A 119 43.79 15.21 10.60
C SER A 119 43.18 16.54 11.05
N LEU A 120 42.94 16.69 12.36
CA LEU A 120 42.52 17.95 12.97
C LEU A 120 43.51 19.08 12.69
N SER A 121 44.82 18.84 12.81
CA SER A 121 45.83 19.87 12.56
C SER A 121 45.78 20.41 11.13
N ASP A 122 45.49 19.57 10.14
CA ASP A 122 45.37 20.01 8.76
C ASP A 122 44.03 20.71 8.50
N MET A 123 42.96 20.33 9.22
CA MET A 123 41.70 21.09 9.22
C MET A 123 41.88 22.49 9.81
N ASP A 124 42.58 22.61 10.94
CA ASP A 124 42.87 23.89 11.60
C ASP A 124 43.71 24.80 10.69
N LYS A 125 44.75 24.26 10.03
CA LYS A 125 45.57 25.01 9.06
C LYS A 125 44.76 25.54 7.89
N LEU A 126 43.76 24.78 7.43
CA LEU A 126 42.87 25.16 6.33
C LEU A 126 41.69 26.02 6.80
N GLY A 127 41.53 26.24 8.11
CA GLY A 127 40.41 26.97 8.70
C GLY A 127 39.06 26.30 8.48
N ILE A 128 39.03 24.97 8.34
CA ILE A 128 37.82 24.20 8.06
C ILE A 128 37.33 23.45 9.29
N TYR A 129 36.01 23.30 9.42
CA TYR A 129 35.41 22.46 10.45
C TYR A 129 34.33 21.55 9.87
N TYR A 130 34.10 20.41 10.51
CA TYR A 130 33.07 19.47 10.13
C TYR A 130 31.78 19.72 10.94
N ASP A 131 30.74 20.19 10.26
CA ASP A 131 29.38 20.24 10.80
C ASP A 131 28.76 18.85 10.68
N ASN A 132 28.87 18.08 11.76
CA ASN A 132 28.37 16.71 11.86
C ASN A 132 26.84 16.63 11.85
N THR A 133 26.13 17.72 12.15
CA THR A 133 24.65 17.75 12.14
C THR A 133 24.10 17.89 10.73
N LYS A 134 24.81 18.63 9.87
CA LYS A 134 24.43 18.85 8.46
C LYS A 134 25.20 17.98 7.48
N ASN A 135 26.18 17.23 7.97
CA ASN A 135 27.14 16.47 7.16
C ASN A 135 27.81 17.36 6.10
N LEU A 136 28.40 18.47 6.55
CA LEU A 136 29.10 19.43 5.70
C LEU A 136 30.48 19.75 6.27
N LEU A 137 31.49 19.81 5.41
CA LEU A 137 32.74 20.49 5.71
C LEU A 137 32.59 21.96 5.36
N VAL A 138 32.77 22.82 6.35
CA VAL A 138 32.62 24.27 6.20
C VAL A 138 33.99 24.91 6.21
N SER A 139 34.28 25.63 5.13
CA SER A 139 35.43 26.53 4.97
C SER A 139 34.93 27.98 5.03
N PRO A 140 35.80 28.98 5.27
CA PRO A 140 35.37 30.38 5.32
C PRO A 140 34.61 30.84 4.07
N ASN A 141 34.92 30.28 2.91
CA ASN A 141 34.38 30.71 1.61
C ASN A 141 33.46 29.68 0.94
N SER A 142 33.45 28.42 1.40
CA SER A 142 32.81 27.30 0.68
C SER A 142 32.28 26.24 1.64
N LYS A 143 31.28 25.48 1.18
CA LYS A 143 30.75 24.30 1.88
C LYS A 143 30.89 23.08 0.99
N PHE A 144 31.39 21.99 1.56
CA PHE A 144 31.65 20.75 0.85
C PHE A 144 30.80 19.63 1.45
N PRO A 145 30.11 18.83 0.63
CA PRO A 145 29.26 17.76 1.12
C PRO A 145 30.11 16.60 1.68
N VAL A 146 29.59 15.98 2.74
CA VAL A 146 30.21 14.83 3.41
C VAL A 146 29.21 13.67 3.41
N SER A 147 29.67 12.48 3.03
CA SER A 147 28.85 11.26 3.07
C SER A 147 29.20 10.43 4.30
N ARG A 148 28.21 9.88 5.01
CA ARG A 148 28.46 8.88 6.05
C ARG A 148 28.44 7.47 5.47
N ARG A 149 29.54 6.74 5.58
CA ARG A 149 29.67 5.34 5.13
C ARG A 149 30.38 4.54 6.22
N PHE A 150 29.92 3.33 6.51
CA PHE A 150 30.55 2.46 7.50
C PHE A 150 30.77 3.10 8.90
N GLY A 151 29.89 4.03 9.31
CA GLY A 151 30.05 4.77 10.57
C GLY A 151 31.01 5.97 10.53
N HIS A 152 31.67 6.24 9.40
CA HIS A 152 32.65 7.33 9.25
C HIS A 152 32.20 8.39 8.24
N ALA A 153 32.72 9.60 8.39
CA ALA A 153 32.44 10.76 7.56
C ALA A 153 33.47 10.88 6.43
N PHE A 154 33.04 10.77 5.18
CA PHE A 154 33.89 10.82 3.99
C PHE A 154 33.71 12.15 3.25
N LEU A 155 34.82 12.84 2.96
CA LEU A 155 34.83 14.01 2.09
C LEU A 155 34.55 13.58 0.65
N ILE A 156 33.43 14.06 0.11
CA ILE A 156 33.05 13.82 -1.27
C ILE A 156 33.82 14.80 -2.16
N TRP A 157 34.50 14.28 -3.18
CA TRP A 157 35.13 15.11 -4.21
C TRP A 157 34.63 14.74 -5.61
N GLY A 158 34.45 15.73 -6.49
CA GLY A 158 33.80 15.56 -7.80
C GLY A 158 34.58 14.76 -8.85
N ILE A 159 35.60 13.99 -8.45
CA ILE A 159 36.48 13.25 -9.38
C ILE A 159 35.96 11.82 -9.62
N PHE A 160 35.05 11.30 -8.79
CA PHE A 160 34.56 9.92 -8.90
C PHE A 160 33.09 9.83 -9.24
N LEU A 161 32.79 9.27 -10.41
CA LEU A 161 31.43 8.87 -10.79
C LEU A 161 30.86 7.88 -9.77
N GLU A 162 31.66 6.95 -9.23
CA GLU A 162 31.17 6.05 -8.17
C GLU A 162 30.98 6.73 -6.82
N SER A 163 31.62 7.87 -6.55
CA SER A 163 31.36 8.68 -5.34
C SER A 163 30.04 9.43 -5.46
N LEU A 164 29.79 10.02 -6.64
CA LEU A 164 28.49 10.57 -7.01
C LEU A 164 27.38 9.51 -6.94
N ILE A 165 27.63 8.31 -7.46
CA ILE A 165 26.68 7.19 -7.41
C ILE A 165 26.50 6.66 -5.97
N SER A 166 27.56 6.44 -5.19
CA SER A 166 27.42 6.04 -3.78
C SER A 166 26.73 7.11 -2.95
N SER A 167 27.05 8.39 -3.15
CA SER A 167 26.33 9.50 -2.53
C SER A 167 24.86 9.52 -2.99
N SER A 168 24.53 9.19 -4.23
CA SER A 168 23.13 9.03 -4.66
C SER A 168 22.42 7.83 -4.03
N PHE A 169 23.13 6.86 -3.45
CA PHE A 169 22.54 5.76 -2.69
C PHE A 169 22.40 6.06 -1.18
N TYR A 170 23.22 6.97 -0.63
CA TYR A 170 23.25 7.30 0.81
C TYR A 170 22.72 8.71 1.15
N SER A 171 22.66 9.63 0.19
CA SER A 171 22.19 11.01 0.32
C SER A 171 20.83 11.23 -0.33
N ASN A 172 20.40 10.34 -1.20
CA ASN A 172 19.03 10.25 -1.67
C ASN A 172 18.41 8.99 -1.04
N PRO A 173 17.26 9.06 -0.35
CA PRO A 173 16.26 8.00 -0.52
C PRO A 173 16.21 7.76 -2.01
N CYS A 174 16.44 6.54 -2.50
CA CYS A 174 16.44 6.28 -3.92
C CYS A 174 15.00 6.51 -4.42
N PHE A 175 14.66 7.78 -4.63
CA PHE A 175 13.37 8.27 -5.01
C PHE A 175 13.22 7.81 -6.43
N LEU A 176 12.44 6.76 -6.59
CA LEU A 176 12.13 6.26 -7.91
C LEU A 176 11.44 7.41 -8.66
N ASN A 177 12.11 7.90 -9.70
CA ASN A 177 11.50 8.90 -10.54
C ASN A 177 10.30 8.29 -11.28
N GLU A 178 9.41 9.12 -11.82
CA GLU A 178 8.22 8.64 -12.52
C GLU A 178 8.57 7.65 -13.64
N THR A 179 9.68 7.87 -14.34
CA THR A 179 10.16 7.00 -15.43
C THR A 179 10.56 5.62 -14.91
N GLU A 180 11.23 5.54 -13.76
CA GLU A 180 11.63 4.31 -13.09
C GLU A 180 10.43 3.56 -12.53
N LEU A 181 9.48 4.26 -11.88
CA LEU A 181 8.22 3.66 -11.45
C LEU A 181 7.43 3.10 -12.62
N ARG A 182 7.38 3.80 -13.77
CA ARG A 182 6.76 3.30 -15.01
C ARG A 182 7.50 2.08 -15.56
N ARG A 183 8.84 2.05 -15.50
CA ARG A 183 9.64 0.87 -15.89
C ARG A 183 9.37 -0.31 -14.98
N LEU A 184 9.31 -0.11 -13.66
CA LEU A 184 8.99 -1.17 -12.70
C LEU A 184 7.57 -1.68 -12.89
N HIS A 185 6.59 -0.79 -13.08
CA HIS A 185 5.21 -1.14 -13.39
C HIS A 185 5.11 -2.03 -14.65
N ARG A 186 5.86 -1.71 -15.73
CA ARG A 186 5.93 -2.55 -16.93
C ARG A 186 6.67 -3.87 -16.68
N ARG A 187 7.84 -3.83 -16.05
CA ARG A 187 8.72 -4.98 -15.81
C ARG A 187 8.05 -6.04 -14.94
N PHE A 188 7.27 -5.63 -13.94
CA PHE A 188 6.51 -6.54 -13.08
C PHE A 188 5.15 -6.96 -13.67
N GLY A 189 4.88 -6.66 -14.93
CA GLY A 189 3.68 -7.14 -15.63
C GLY A 189 2.41 -6.39 -15.23
N HIS A 190 2.46 -5.07 -15.15
CA HIS A 190 1.31 -4.20 -14.85
C HIS A 190 0.60 -4.51 -13.51
N PRO A 191 1.34 -4.62 -12.38
CA PRO A 191 0.72 -4.89 -11.09
C PRO A 191 -0.25 -3.77 -10.68
N SER A 192 -1.23 -4.11 -9.83
CA SER A 192 -2.10 -3.12 -9.20
C SER A 192 -1.27 -2.13 -8.38
N ALA A 193 -1.80 -0.91 -8.20
CA ALA A 193 -1.10 0.12 -7.42
C ALA A 193 -0.77 -0.36 -6.00
N GLU A 194 -1.69 -1.11 -5.38
CA GLU A 194 -1.49 -1.74 -4.07
C GLU A 194 -0.33 -2.74 -4.06
N ARG A 195 -0.29 -3.63 -5.06
CA ARG A 195 0.73 -4.67 -5.13
C ARG A 195 2.11 -4.09 -5.40
N LEU A 196 2.20 -3.04 -6.22
CA LEU A 196 3.43 -2.33 -6.49
C LEU A 196 3.90 -1.53 -5.27
N TYR A 197 2.99 -0.83 -4.59
CA TYR A 197 3.28 -0.11 -3.34
C TYR A 197 3.86 -1.06 -2.28
N ASN A 198 3.18 -2.18 -2.00
CA ASN A 198 3.64 -3.15 -1.00
C ASN A 198 4.99 -3.79 -1.36
N LEU A 199 5.29 -3.97 -2.65
CA LEU A 199 6.59 -4.46 -3.11
C LEU A 199 7.68 -3.43 -2.84
N LEU A 200 7.43 -2.17 -3.18
CA LEU A 200 8.36 -1.06 -2.96
C LEU A 200 8.63 -0.83 -1.47
N SER A 201 7.60 -0.83 -0.63
CA SER A 201 7.75 -0.69 0.82
C SER A 201 8.62 -1.81 1.42
N LYS A 202 8.41 -3.06 0.99
CA LYS A 202 9.23 -4.21 1.43
C LYS A 202 10.67 -4.15 0.93
N SER A 203 10.93 -3.45 -0.18
CA SER A 203 12.27 -3.23 -0.71
C SER A 203 12.97 -1.99 -0.13
N GLY A 204 12.37 -1.34 0.87
CA GLY A 204 12.95 -0.16 1.53
C GLY A 204 12.61 1.18 0.88
N HIS A 205 11.76 1.19 -0.15
CA HIS A 205 11.29 2.41 -0.83
C HIS A 205 9.97 2.92 -0.22
N ASN A 206 10.00 3.30 1.06
CA ASN A 206 8.85 3.87 1.78
C ASN A 206 8.62 5.36 1.44
N ASP A 207 9.51 5.94 0.66
CA ASP A 207 9.57 7.32 0.23
C ASP A 207 8.69 7.62 -0.99
N VAL A 208 8.17 6.58 -1.67
CA VAL A 208 7.26 6.73 -2.82
C VAL A 208 5.82 6.89 -2.35
N PRO A 209 5.18 8.07 -2.55
CA PRO A 209 3.79 8.25 -2.18
C PRO A 209 2.88 7.37 -3.03
N ARG A 210 1.87 6.77 -2.39
CA ARG A 210 0.92 5.85 -3.03
C ARG A 210 0.16 6.53 -4.17
N GLU A 211 -0.04 7.84 -4.09
CA GLU A 211 -0.69 8.68 -5.10
C GLU A 211 0.01 8.62 -6.46
N TYR A 212 1.35 8.62 -6.49
CA TYR A 212 2.11 8.54 -7.74
C TYR A 212 1.96 7.18 -8.41
N ILE A 213 1.98 6.10 -7.62
CA ILE A 213 1.75 4.75 -8.13
C ILE A 213 0.32 4.62 -8.67
N ASN A 214 -0.66 5.23 -7.99
CA ASN A 214 -2.04 5.30 -8.45
C ASN A 214 -2.15 6.04 -9.79
N GLN A 215 -1.43 7.15 -9.98
CA GLN A 215 -1.41 7.88 -11.25
C GLN A 215 -0.81 7.05 -12.38
N ILE A 216 0.30 6.35 -12.15
CA ILE A 216 0.92 5.48 -13.16
C ILE A 216 -0.04 4.37 -13.59
N ASN A 217 -0.70 3.72 -12.62
CA ASN A 217 -1.68 2.68 -12.92
C ASN A 217 -2.92 3.26 -13.64
N LYS A 218 -3.37 4.47 -13.26
CA LYS A 218 -4.51 5.17 -13.88
C LYS A 218 -4.24 5.58 -15.33
N PHE A 219 -3.03 6.04 -15.65
CA PHE A 219 -2.65 6.56 -16.97
C PHE A 219 -1.80 5.59 -17.80
N CYS A 220 -1.77 4.30 -17.46
CA CYS A 220 -1.11 3.29 -18.27
C CYS A 220 -2.08 2.71 -19.30
N ASP A 221 -1.80 2.87 -20.60
CA ASP A 221 -2.65 2.39 -21.70
C ASP A 221 -2.98 0.89 -21.61
N HIS A 222 -1.98 0.06 -21.28
CA HIS A 222 -2.19 -1.38 -21.13
C HIS A 222 -3.11 -1.69 -19.94
N CYS A 223 -2.90 -1.04 -18.79
CA CYS A 223 -3.82 -1.17 -17.66
C CYS A 223 -5.21 -0.67 -18.03
N GLN A 224 -5.36 0.44 -18.74
CA GLN A 224 -6.68 0.95 -19.13
C GLN A 224 -7.42 -0.01 -20.07
N LYS A 225 -6.73 -0.63 -21.02
CA LYS A 225 -7.31 -1.58 -21.98
C LYS A 225 -7.68 -2.93 -21.36
N HIS A 226 -6.91 -3.38 -20.36
CA HIS A 226 -7.08 -4.69 -19.73
C HIS A 226 -7.70 -4.65 -18.34
N ARG A 227 -7.93 -3.46 -17.77
CA ARG A 227 -8.69 -3.29 -16.52
C ARG A 227 -10.11 -3.76 -16.80
N GLY A 228 -10.68 -4.51 -15.85
CA GLY A 228 -12.11 -4.81 -15.86
C GLY A 228 -12.91 -3.52 -16.07
N PRO A 229 -14.10 -3.60 -16.69
CA PRO A 229 -14.90 -2.42 -16.99
C PRO A 229 -14.96 -1.53 -15.74
N PRO A 230 -14.63 -0.22 -15.84
CA PRO A 230 -14.71 0.66 -14.69
C PRO A 230 -16.09 0.47 -14.06
N GLN A 231 -16.16 0.33 -12.74
CA GLN A 231 -17.42 0.42 -12.01
C GLN A 231 -17.97 1.83 -12.24
N ARG A 232 -18.61 2.03 -13.39
CA ARG A 232 -19.32 3.26 -13.71
C ARG A 232 -20.54 3.21 -12.82
N PHE A 233 -20.57 4.07 -11.82
CA PHE A 233 -21.83 4.51 -11.27
C PHE A 233 -22.63 5.14 -12.41
N LYS A 234 -23.51 4.33 -13.01
CA LYS A 234 -24.65 4.87 -13.74
C LYS A 234 -25.69 5.18 -12.68
N PHE A 235 -25.84 6.46 -12.37
CA PHE A 235 -27.04 6.95 -11.73
C PHE A 235 -28.21 6.61 -12.65
N LYS A 236 -29.20 5.86 -12.17
CA LYS A 236 -30.56 6.29 -12.46
C LYS A 236 -30.75 7.53 -11.58
N LEU A 237 -31.01 8.68 -12.18
CA LEU A 237 -31.83 9.67 -11.49
C LEU A 237 -33.15 8.94 -11.26
N GLN A 238 -33.31 8.35 -10.07
CA GLN A 238 -34.64 7.98 -9.61
C GLN A 238 -35.34 9.31 -9.41
N ASP A 239 -36.49 9.49 -10.04
CA ASP A 239 -37.37 10.62 -9.71
C ASP A 239 -37.55 10.65 -8.19
N ASP A 240 -37.69 11.84 -7.60
CA ASP A 240 -37.99 12.04 -6.17
C ASP A 240 -39.29 11.33 -5.72
N SER A 241 -40.00 10.69 -6.65
CA SER A 241 -41.18 9.84 -6.47
C SER A 241 -40.90 8.34 -6.41
N ALA A 242 -39.64 7.88 -6.38
CA ALA A 242 -39.33 6.44 -6.30
C ALA A 242 -39.71 5.88 -4.92
N GLN A 243 -40.91 5.28 -4.85
CA GLN A 243 -41.48 4.72 -3.64
C GLN A 243 -41.11 3.24 -3.50
N PHE A 244 -40.82 2.83 -2.26
CA PHE A 244 -40.71 1.42 -1.92
C PHE A 244 -41.97 0.65 -2.37
N ASN A 245 -41.78 -0.57 -2.87
CA ASN A 245 -42.82 -1.47 -3.35
C ASN A 245 -43.55 -1.04 -4.65
N HIS A 246 -43.10 -0.01 -5.36
CA HIS A 246 -43.66 0.32 -6.68
C HIS A 246 -43.21 -0.68 -7.77
N SER A 247 -41.93 -1.05 -7.76
CA SER A 247 -41.34 -1.95 -8.76
C SER A 247 -40.32 -2.86 -8.09
N ILE A 248 -40.50 -4.18 -8.25
CA ILE A 248 -39.56 -5.17 -7.76
C ILE A 248 -38.92 -5.94 -8.91
N ILE A 249 -37.64 -6.23 -8.77
CA ILE A 249 -36.87 -7.08 -9.67
C ILE A 249 -36.79 -8.46 -9.04
N VAL A 250 -37.16 -9.48 -9.79
CA VAL A 250 -37.19 -10.87 -9.31
C VAL A 250 -36.38 -11.76 -10.24
N ASP A 251 -35.49 -12.56 -9.66
CA ASP A 251 -34.68 -13.55 -10.38
C ASP A 251 -34.48 -14.83 -9.55
N VAL A 252 -34.10 -15.92 -10.21
CA VAL A 252 -33.72 -17.19 -9.56
C VAL A 252 -32.22 -17.39 -9.72
N MET A 253 -31.51 -17.32 -8.60
CA MET A 253 -30.09 -17.66 -8.52
C MET A 253 -29.87 -19.03 -7.89
N TYR A 254 -28.65 -19.55 -8.01
CA TYR A 254 -28.27 -20.84 -7.42
C TYR A 254 -27.17 -20.65 -6.37
N ILE A 255 -27.34 -21.29 -5.22
CA ILE A 255 -26.33 -21.41 -4.17
C ILE A 255 -26.22 -22.90 -3.85
N ASP A 256 -25.02 -23.47 -3.93
CA ASP A 256 -24.77 -24.91 -3.76
C ASP A 256 -25.71 -25.80 -4.59
N ASN A 257 -25.95 -25.43 -5.85
CA ASN A 257 -26.87 -26.09 -6.79
C ASN A 257 -28.36 -26.11 -6.36
N HIS A 258 -28.73 -25.35 -5.33
CA HIS A 258 -30.11 -25.18 -4.91
C HIS A 258 -30.67 -23.83 -5.39
N PRO A 259 -31.89 -23.79 -5.94
CA PRO A 259 -32.48 -22.56 -6.44
C PRO A 259 -32.96 -21.66 -5.30
N VAL A 260 -32.64 -20.37 -5.41
CA VAL A 260 -33.03 -19.29 -4.51
C VAL A 260 -33.75 -18.23 -5.33
N LEU A 261 -34.99 -17.95 -4.95
CA LEU A 261 -35.69 -16.76 -5.40
C LEU A 261 -35.08 -15.53 -4.73
N HIS A 262 -34.63 -14.57 -5.51
CA HIS A 262 -34.13 -13.29 -5.02
C HIS A 262 -35.05 -12.16 -5.52
N VAL A 263 -35.51 -11.34 -4.59
CA VAL A 263 -36.36 -10.17 -4.84
C VAL A 263 -35.62 -8.93 -4.38
N VAL A 264 -35.60 -7.90 -5.21
CA VAL A 264 -34.97 -6.60 -4.91
C VAL A 264 -35.90 -5.47 -5.29
N ASP A 265 -36.19 -4.57 -4.36
CA ASP A 265 -36.91 -3.33 -4.63
C ASP A 265 -36.06 -2.37 -5.47
N GLU A 266 -36.62 -1.87 -6.57
CA GLU A 266 -35.88 -1.04 -7.53
C GLU A 266 -35.48 0.34 -6.96
N ALA A 267 -36.28 0.89 -6.04
CA ALA A 267 -36.05 2.21 -5.47
C ALA A 267 -35.00 2.17 -4.34
N THR A 268 -35.24 1.32 -3.36
CA THR A 268 -34.51 1.26 -2.09
C THR A 268 -33.38 0.23 -2.06
N ASN A 269 -33.33 -0.66 -3.05
CA ASN A 269 -32.46 -1.84 -3.09
C ASN A 269 -32.66 -2.80 -1.91
N PHE A 270 -33.80 -2.69 -1.21
CA PHE A 270 -34.19 -3.60 -0.16
C PHE A 270 -34.46 -4.99 -0.74
N GLN A 271 -34.00 -6.04 -0.06
CA GLN A 271 -33.96 -7.39 -0.61
C GLN A 271 -34.74 -8.39 0.22
N ALA A 272 -35.27 -9.41 -0.43
CA ALA A 272 -35.77 -10.63 0.19
C ALA A 272 -35.30 -11.84 -0.61
N ALA A 273 -35.10 -12.98 0.07
CA ALA A 273 -34.74 -14.21 -0.62
C ALA A 273 -35.39 -15.43 0.03
N ARG A 274 -35.65 -16.47 -0.77
CA ARG A 274 -36.24 -17.72 -0.30
C ARG A 274 -35.78 -18.91 -1.14
N TRP A 275 -35.50 -20.04 -0.49
CA TRP A 275 -35.21 -21.29 -1.19
C TRP A 275 -36.46 -21.80 -1.93
N LEU A 276 -36.24 -22.33 -3.13
CA LEU A 276 -37.28 -22.98 -3.93
C LEU A 276 -37.10 -24.51 -3.91
N GLN A 277 -38.20 -25.24 -3.83
CA GLN A 277 -38.19 -26.71 -3.97
C GLN A 277 -38.25 -27.13 -5.44
N ASN A 278 -38.90 -26.32 -6.28
CA ASN A 278 -38.94 -26.47 -7.72
C ASN A 278 -39.12 -25.09 -8.37
N ILE A 279 -38.88 -25.01 -9.68
CA ILE A 279 -38.97 -23.77 -10.46
C ILE A 279 -40.26 -23.68 -11.27
N SER A 280 -41.37 -24.26 -10.78
CA SER A 280 -42.67 -24.11 -11.45
C SER A 280 -43.21 -22.69 -11.31
N SER A 281 -44.03 -22.25 -12.27
CA SER A 281 -44.65 -20.91 -12.24
C SER A 281 -45.47 -20.67 -10.96
N LYS A 282 -46.28 -21.66 -10.56
CA LYS A 282 -47.10 -21.57 -9.35
C LYS A 282 -46.25 -21.50 -8.08
N HIS A 283 -45.24 -22.37 -7.95
CA HIS A 283 -44.35 -22.37 -6.77
C HIS A 283 -43.53 -21.08 -6.67
N THR A 284 -43.07 -20.56 -7.81
CA THR A 284 -42.34 -19.28 -7.87
C THR A 284 -43.24 -18.12 -7.43
N TRP A 285 -44.48 -18.07 -7.90
CA TRP A 285 -45.47 -17.07 -7.47
C TRP A 285 -45.75 -17.15 -5.96
N ASP A 286 -46.01 -18.35 -5.44
CA ASP A 286 -46.28 -18.54 -4.01
C ASP A 286 -45.06 -18.18 -3.14
N ALA A 287 -43.85 -18.39 -3.64
CA ALA A 287 -42.63 -17.94 -2.98
C ALA A 287 -42.50 -16.41 -2.95
N ILE A 288 -42.78 -15.70 -4.06
CA ILE A 288 -42.82 -14.23 -4.09
C ILE A 288 -43.86 -13.71 -3.09
N ARG A 289 -45.04 -14.35 -3.06
CA ARG A 289 -46.07 -13.99 -2.09
C ARG A 289 -45.58 -14.09 -0.66
N ALA A 290 -45.00 -15.24 -0.32
CA ALA A 290 -44.61 -15.55 1.04
C ALA A 290 -43.33 -14.82 1.52
N CYS A 291 -42.50 -14.27 0.63
CA CYS A 291 -41.31 -13.49 1.02
C CYS A 291 -41.45 -11.98 0.85
N TRP A 292 -42.45 -11.51 0.10
CA TRP A 292 -42.60 -10.09 -0.22
C TRP A 292 -44.03 -9.59 -0.05
N ILE A 293 -44.97 -10.07 -0.87
CA ILE A 293 -46.32 -9.49 -0.98
C ILE A 293 -47.09 -9.61 0.34
N ASP A 294 -47.04 -10.78 0.97
CA ASP A 294 -47.76 -11.04 2.22
C ASP A 294 -46.97 -10.57 3.47
N VAL A 295 -45.74 -10.06 3.28
CA VAL A 295 -44.83 -9.63 4.36
C VAL A 295 -44.81 -8.12 4.53
N TYR A 296 -44.84 -7.37 3.42
CA TYR A 296 -44.72 -5.91 3.41
C TYR A 296 -46.07 -5.22 3.13
N ILE A 297 -46.07 -4.20 2.28
CA ILE A 297 -47.23 -3.32 2.05
C ILE A 297 -48.32 -4.02 1.23
N GLY A 298 -47.97 -5.07 0.48
CA GLY A 298 -48.87 -5.77 -0.41
C GLY A 298 -48.28 -5.96 -1.81
N PRO A 299 -49.12 -6.21 -2.83
CA PRO A 299 -48.65 -6.41 -4.19
C PRO A 299 -48.01 -5.13 -4.76
N PRO A 300 -46.85 -5.22 -5.45
CA PRO A 300 -46.26 -4.09 -6.15
C PRO A 300 -47.00 -3.81 -7.47
N ASP A 301 -46.88 -2.59 -8.01
CA ASP A 301 -47.43 -2.26 -9.33
C ASP A 301 -46.73 -3.06 -10.45
N TYR A 302 -45.41 -3.22 -10.33
CA TYR A 302 -44.59 -3.90 -11.32
C TYR A 302 -43.73 -5.02 -10.73
N ILE A 303 -43.79 -6.19 -11.36
CA ILE A 303 -42.81 -7.26 -11.18
C ILE A 303 -41.98 -7.35 -12.45
N VAL A 304 -40.68 -7.13 -12.30
CA VAL A 304 -39.70 -7.12 -13.39
C VAL A 304 -38.89 -8.41 -13.31
N THR A 305 -39.01 -9.27 -14.32
CA THR A 305 -38.33 -10.58 -14.36
C THR A 305 -37.54 -10.75 -15.64
N ASP A 306 -36.70 -11.79 -15.68
CA ASP A 306 -36.10 -12.25 -16.92
C ASP A 306 -37.14 -13.00 -17.80
N ALA A 307 -36.66 -13.59 -18.89
CA ALA A 307 -37.46 -14.40 -19.81
C ALA A 307 -37.58 -15.88 -19.37
N GLY A 308 -37.33 -16.20 -18.10
CA GLY A 308 -37.42 -17.56 -17.57
C GLY A 308 -38.79 -18.19 -17.78
N SER A 309 -38.82 -19.49 -18.04
CA SER A 309 -40.07 -20.24 -18.30
C SER A 309 -41.02 -20.24 -17.09
N ASN A 310 -40.46 -20.17 -15.89
CA ASN A 310 -41.17 -20.03 -14.63
C ASN A 310 -41.93 -18.69 -14.54
N PHE A 311 -41.37 -17.59 -15.03
CA PHE A 311 -42.01 -16.27 -15.01
C PHE A 311 -42.91 -16.01 -16.22
N THR A 312 -42.62 -16.61 -17.36
CA THR A 312 -43.42 -16.49 -18.60
C THR A 312 -44.67 -17.39 -18.63
N GLY A 313 -44.83 -18.29 -17.66
CA GLY A 313 -45.99 -19.18 -17.58
C GLY A 313 -47.32 -18.45 -17.42
N LYS A 314 -48.38 -19.01 -18.02
CA LYS A 314 -49.75 -18.45 -17.95
C LYS A 314 -50.28 -18.35 -16.53
N GLU A 315 -49.99 -19.35 -15.70
CA GLU A 315 -50.43 -19.40 -14.30
C GLU A 315 -49.84 -18.24 -13.48
N PHE A 316 -48.56 -17.91 -13.70
CA PHE A 316 -47.90 -16.78 -13.04
C PHE A 316 -48.59 -15.47 -13.39
N HIS A 317 -48.85 -15.24 -14.68
CA HIS A 317 -49.53 -14.05 -15.18
C HIS A 317 -50.98 -13.94 -14.70
N GLN A 318 -51.71 -15.06 -14.64
CA GLN A 318 -53.07 -15.09 -14.10
C GLN A 318 -53.10 -14.70 -12.62
N CYS A 319 -52.15 -15.23 -11.82
CA CYS A 319 -52.04 -14.88 -10.42
C CYS A 319 -51.65 -13.39 -10.24
N ALA A 320 -50.68 -12.90 -11.01
CA ALA A 320 -50.30 -11.49 -11.01
C ALA A 320 -51.46 -10.56 -11.36
N THR A 321 -52.19 -10.88 -12.44
CA THR A 321 -53.37 -10.12 -12.87
C THR A 321 -54.45 -10.10 -11.79
N SER A 322 -54.68 -11.22 -11.09
CA SER A 322 -55.67 -11.30 -10.00
C SER A 322 -55.34 -10.39 -8.80
N MET A 323 -54.06 -10.01 -8.64
CA MET A 323 -53.60 -9.08 -7.61
C MET A 323 -53.29 -7.68 -8.16
N ALA A 324 -53.74 -7.38 -9.39
CA ALA A 324 -53.49 -6.12 -10.09
C ALA A 324 -51.99 -5.79 -10.30
N VAL A 325 -51.15 -6.82 -10.41
CA VAL A 325 -49.70 -6.69 -10.64
C VAL A 325 -49.38 -6.79 -12.13
N CYS A 326 -48.60 -5.85 -12.65
CA CYS A 326 -48.10 -5.89 -14.03
C CYS A 326 -46.73 -6.57 -14.09
N VAL A 327 -46.64 -7.68 -14.83
CA VAL A 327 -45.37 -8.40 -15.06
C VAL A 327 -44.69 -7.83 -16.31
N LYS A 328 -43.42 -7.43 -16.16
CA LYS A 328 -42.58 -6.91 -17.24
C LYS A 328 -41.38 -7.84 -17.43
N ASN A 329 -41.32 -8.54 -18.56
CA ASN A 329 -40.16 -9.34 -18.92
C ASN A 329 -39.10 -8.47 -19.59
N ILE A 330 -37.89 -8.49 -19.04
CA ILE A 330 -36.76 -7.84 -19.68
C ILE A 330 -36.10 -8.83 -20.65
N PRO A 331 -35.87 -8.44 -21.93
CA PRO A 331 -35.16 -9.29 -22.87
C PRO A 331 -33.71 -9.53 -22.42
N VAL A 332 -33.20 -10.73 -22.70
CA VAL A 332 -31.85 -11.23 -22.33
C VAL A 332 -30.71 -10.32 -22.84
N GLU A 333 -30.98 -9.41 -23.78
CA GLU A 333 -30.00 -8.48 -24.37
C GLU A 333 -29.95 -7.10 -23.68
N ALA A 334 -30.81 -6.85 -22.71
CA ALA A 334 -30.82 -5.58 -21.96
C ALA A 334 -29.68 -5.53 -20.93
N HIS A 335 -28.45 -5.29 -21.40
CA HIS A 335 -27.22 -5.23 -20.60
C HIS A 335 -27.29 -4.38 -19.31
N TRP A 336 -28.24 -3.44 -19.19
CA TRP A 336 -28.39 -2.58 -18.03
C TRP A 336 -29.05 -3.26 -16.82
N SER A 337 -29.99 -4.20 -17.03
CA SER A 337 -30.66 -4.94 -15.95
C SER A 337 -29.78 -6.08 -15.44
N ILE A 338 -29.08 -6.74 -16.35
CA ILE A 338 -28.17 -7.86 -16.09
C ILE A 338 -27.07 -7.44 -15.10
N GLY A 339 -26.41 -6.30 -15.35
CA GLY A 339 -25.35 -5.83 -14.46
C GLY A 339 -25.83 -5.37 -13.07
N LEU A 340 -27.13 -5.11 -12.88
CA LEU A 340 -27.70 -4.79 -11.57
C LEU A 340 -28.00 -6.09 -10.80
N VAL A 341 -28.67 -7.04 -11.46
CA VAL A 341 -29.02 -8.36 -10.91
C VAL A 341 -27.77 -9.17 -10.57
N GLU A 342 -26.76 -9.21 -11.43
CA GLU A 342 -25.47 -9.88 -11.17
C GLU A 342 -24.77 -9.34 -9.92
N ARG A 343 -24.84 -8.02 -9.70
CA ARG A 343 -24.26 -7.39 -8.51
C ARG A 343 -25.01 -7.80 -7.24
N TYR A 344 -26.34 -7.87 -7.28
CA TYR A 344 -27.13 -8.29 -6.13
C TYR A 344 -26.94 -9.78 -5.81
N HIS A 345 -26.88 -10.63 -6.83
CA HIS A 345 -26.56 -12.06 -6.67
C HIS A 345 -25.19 -12.28 -6.01
N ALA A 346 -24.17 -11.54 -6.47
CA ALA A 346 -22.83 -11.67 -5.93
C ALA A 346 -22.75 -11.28 -4.44
N LEU A 347 -23.48 -10.23 -4.04
CA LEU A 347 -23.53 -9.79 -2.65
C LEU A 347 -24.24 -10.81 -1.74
N LEU A 348 -25.42 -11.30 -2.15
CA LEU A 348 -26.16 -12.29 -1.39
C LEU A 348 -25.39 -13.61 -1.26
N ARG A 349 -24.82 -14.11 -2.37
CA ARG A 349 -24.01 -15.33 -2.37
C ARG A 349 -22.82 -15.20 -1.42
N ARG A 350 -22.07 -14.09 -1.51
CA ARG A 350 -20.91 -13.86 -0.64
C ARG A 350 -21.31 -13.79 0.83
N SER A 351 -22.39 -13.07 1.17
CA SER A 351 -22.84 -12.98 2.56
C SER A 351 -23.29 -14.33 3.09
N TYR A 352 -24.01 -15.11 2.29
CA TYR A 352 -24.43 -16.46 2.66
C TYR A 352 -23.23 -17.38 2.90
N GLU A 353 -22.26 -17.41 1.99
CA GLU A 353 -21.06 -18.26 2.11
C GLU A 353 -20.24 -17.94 3.37
N ILE A 354 -20.06 -16.65 3.69
CA ILE A 354 -19.33 -16.23 4.89
C ILE A 354 -20.05 -16.73 6.16
N ILE A 355 -21.34 -16.43 6.28
CA ILE A 355 -22.15 -16.81 7.47
C ILE A 355 -22.23 -18.33 7.58
N TYR A 356 -22.37 -19.04 6.46
CA TYR A 356 -22.40 -20.49 6.41
C TYR A 356 -21.09 -21.12 6.91
N GLN A 357 -19.92 -20.55 6.55
CA GLN A 357 -18.64 -21.04 7.06
C GLN A 357 -18.41 -20.67 8.53
N GLU A 358 -18.84 -19.49 8.96
CA GLU A 358 -18.70 -19.01 10.34
C GLU A 358 -19.52 -19.88 11.31
N LEU A 359 -20.75 -20.22 10.95
CA LEU A 359 -21.67 -21.01 11.77
C LEU A 359 -21.58 -22.52 11.49
N LYS A 360 -20.50 -22.95 10.82
CA LYS A 360 -20.29 -24.35 10.46
C LYS A 360 -20.08 -25.20 11.70
N GLY A 361 -21.08 -26.02 12.02
CA GLY A 361 -21.09 -26.88 13.21
C GLY A 361 -22.19 -26.49 14.22
N GLU A 362 -22.83 -25.35 14.03
CA GLU A 362 -24.07 -25.00 14.73
C GLU A 362 -25.28 -25.64 14.06
N SER A 363 -26.29 -26.05 14.84
CA SER A 363 -27.52 -26.68 14.34
C SER A 363 -28.51 -25.65 13.77
N LEU A 364 -28.10 -24.88 12.76
CA LEU A 364 -28.92 -23.87 12.09
C LEU A 364 -29.39 -24.37 10.72
N SER A 365 -30.63 -24.03 10.36
CA SER A 365 -31.18 -24.35 9.03
C SER A 365 -30.58 -23.43 7.97
N ARG A 366 -30.50 -23.91 6.72
CA ARG A 366 -30.11 -23.09 5.57
C ARG A 366 -31.04 -21.90 5.34
N ASP A 367 -32.30 -22.03 5.72
CA ASP A 367 -33.27 -20.92 5.70
C ASP A 367 -32.84 -19.80 6.66
N ASN A 368 -32.45 -20.14 7.90
CA ASN A 368 -32.01 -19.14 8.87
C ASN A 368 -30.74 -18.42 8.40
N ILE A 369 -29.77 -19.16 7.86
CA ILE A 369 -28.53 -18.58 7.32
C ILE A 369 -28.84 -17.64 6.14
N LEU A 370 -29.76 -18.03 5.25
CA LEU A 370 -30.20 -17.18 4.15
C LEU A 370 -30.87 -15.90 4.65
N GLN A 371 -31.76 -15.98 5.64
CA GLN A 371 -32.39 -14.79 6.23
C GLN A 371 -31.38 -13.88 6.93
N MET A 372 -30.37 -14.44 7.62
CA MET A 372 -29.27 -13.67 8.19
C MET A 372 -28.46 -12.92 7.12
N ALA A 373 -28.19 -13.58 5.98
CA ALA A 373 -27.49 -12.97 4.85
C ALA A 373 -28.30 -11.86 4.17
N VAL A 374 -29.62 -12.03 4.02
CA VAL A 374 -30.50 -10.99 3.51
C VAL A 374 -30.53 -9.80 4.49
N LYS A 375 -30.68 -10.08 5.78
CA LYS A 375 -30.74 -9.05 6.82
C LYS A 375 -29.45 -8.24 6.91
N SER A 376 -28.29 -8.89 6.86
CA SER A 376 -27.00 -8.20 6.86
C SER A 376 -26.86 -7.24 5.68
N ILE A 377 -27.34 -7.62 4.49
CA ILE A 377 -27.30 -6.77 3.30
C ILE A 377 -28.24 -5.58 3.44
N ASN A 378 -29.46 -5.79 3.92
CA ASN A 378 -30.44 -4.71 4.11
C ASN A 378 -30.00 -3.69 5.18
N ASP A 379 -29.20 -4.12 6.15
CA ASP A 379 -28.68 -3.27 7.23
C ASP A 379 -27.33 -2.63 6.91
N THR A 380 -26.66 -3.04 5.84
CA THR A 380 -25.37 -2.50 5.43
C THR A 380 -25.56 -1.35 4.43
N ALA A 381 -24.80 -0.27 4.63
CA ALA A 381 -24.78 0.83 3.68
C ALA A 381 -24.20 0.40 2.33
N GLY A 382 -24.94 0.67 1.25
CA GLY A 382 -24.43 0.50 -0.11
C GLY A 382 -23.31 1.50 -0.43
N PRO A 383 -22.73 1.45 -1.66
CA PRO A 383 -21.65 2.35 -2.07
C PRO A 383 -21.95 3.85 -1.93
N ASN A 384 -23.23 4.23 -1.86
CA ASN A 384 -23.70 5.61 -1.70
C ASN A 384 -24.01 5.97 -0.23
N GLY A 385 -23.71 5.11 0.74
CA GLY A 385 -24.00 5.35 2.16
C GLY A 385 -25.45 5.14 2.59
N LEU A 386 -26.35 4.84 1.65
CA LEU A 386 -27.77 4.59 1.93
C LEU A 386 -27.96 3.16 2.46
N ILE A 387 -28.73 3.04 3.54
CA ILE A 387 -29.06 1.77 4.20
C ILE A 387 -30.49 1.39 3.79
N PRO A 388 -30.72 0.26 3.11
CA PRO A 388 -32.06 -0.15 2.68
C PRO A 388 -33.09 -0.21 3.82
N THR A 389 -32.73 -0.78 4.97
CA THR A 389 -33.61 -0.80 6.15
C THR A 389 -34.04 0.61 6.60
N LEU A 390 -33.12 1.59 6.53
CA LEU A 390 -33.45 2.98 6.86
C LEU A 390 -34.41 3.59 5.84
N LEU A 391 -34.20 3.32 4.55
CA LEU A 391 -35.06 3.85 3.48
C LEU A 391 -36.48 3.29 3.55
N VAL A 392 -36.64 2.02 3.94
CA VAL A 392 -37.94 1.34 4.00
C VAL A 392 -38.68 1.62 5.30
N PHE A 393 -37.99 1.57 6.44
CA PHE A 393 -38.63 1.63 7.75
C PHE A 393 -38.43 2.96 8.49
N GLY A 394 -37.63 3.89 7.94
CA GLY A 394 -37.33 5.16 8.59
C GLY A 394 -36.50 5.03 9.88
N ALA A 395 -35.95 3.84 10.16
CA ALA A 395 -35.22 3.54 11.37
C ALA A 395 -33.88 2.88 11.08
N PHE A 396 -32.86 3.25 11.84
CA PHE A 396 -31.58 2.55 11.81
C PHE A 396 -31.72 1.17 12.46
N PRO A 397 -31.01 0.15 11.94
CA PRO A 397 -30.86 -1.10 12.66
C PRO A 397 -30.18 -0.86 14.01
N ARG A 398 -30.55 -1.64 15.02
CA ARG A 398 -29.92 -1.59 16.34
C ARG A 398 -28.47 -2.08 16.22
N MET A 399 -27.50 -1.22 16.47
CA MET A 399 -26.06 -1.49 16.34
C MET A 399 -25.45 -1.96 17.65
N THR A 400 -25.90 -1.42 18.78
CA THR A 400 -25.39 -1.75 20.11
C THR A 400 -26.51 -1.99 21.13
N GLN A 401 -26.14 -2.59 22.27
CA GLN A 401 -27.08 -2.78 23.38
C GLN A 401 -27.56 -1.46 23.98
N LEU A 402 -26.75 -0.39 23.86
CA LEU A 402 -27.04 0.94 24.39
C LEU A 402 -27.88 1.81 23.44
N ASP A 403 -28.07 1.35 22.19
CA ASP A 403 -28.94 2.07 21.27
C ASP A 403 -30.39 2.01 21.77
N PRO A 404 -31.11 3.14 21.72
CA PRO A 404 -32.50 3.16 22.13
C PRO A 404 -33.31 2.14 21.31
N PRO A 405 -34.33 1.48 21.89
CA PRO A 405 -35.25 0.68 21.10
C PRO A 405 -35.82 1.54 19.98
N ALA A 406 -35.71 1.05 18.74
CA ALA A 406 -36.09 1.85 17.57
C ALA A 406 -37.57 2.25 17.64
N LEU A 407 -37.78 3.59 17.62
CA LEU A 407 -38.96 4.42 17.37
C LEU A 407 -39.36 5.32 18.55
N SER A 408 -38.99 6.60 18.46
CA SER A 408 -39.91 7.70 18.80
C SER A 408 -40.17 8.47 17.51
N ILE A 409 -41.14 8.00 16.72
CA ILE A 409 -41.74 8.81 15.65
C ILE A 409 -42.44 9.99 16.36
N ILE A 410 -42.06 11.21 16.01
CA ILE A 410 -42.97 12.36 16.06
C ILE A 410 -43.70 12.39 14.73
#